data_AF-A0A932BNZ0-F1
#
_entry.id   AF-A0A932BNZ0-F1
#
_cell.length_a   1.000
_cell.length_b   1.000
_cell.length_c   1.000
_cell.angle_alpha   90.00
_cell.angle_beta   90.00
_cell.angle_gamma   90.00
#
_symmetry.space_group_name_H-M   'P 1'
#
loop_
_entity.id
_entity.type
_entity.pdbx_description
1 polymer ?
#
loop_
_entity_poly.entity_id
_entity_poly.type
_entity_poly.pdbx_seq_one_letter_code
_entity_poly.pdbx_strand_id
1 'polypeptide(L)'
;MQEDPALHAGASQSREPQRDGQATEPTDQQGETTVSSLTHITDATFEQEIQGETPVLVDFWAEWCGPCRMVAPVLEQIAAEQGAALRIAKMNVDENTTTPQKFGISGIPTMILFKAGQPVERLVGFMPKPQLMGRLQPHLAAKTVASS
;
A
#
# COMPACT_ATOMS: atom_id res chain seq x y z
N MET A 1 -39.91 6.54 69.45
CA MET A 1 -40.21 7.98 69.56
C MET A 1 -39.51 8.63 68.38
N GLN A 2 -40.08 8.56 67.18
CA GLN A 2 -41.00 9.55 66.58
C GLN A 2 -40.34 9.81 65.20
N GLU A 3 -40.92 9.80 64.01
CA GLU A 3 -42.25 9.56 63.43
C GLU A 3 -41.98 9.19 61.93
N ASP A 4 -42.94 8.50 61.32
CA ASP A 4 -43.20 8.24 59.89
C ASP A 4 -43.35 9.54 59.00
N PRO A 5 -43.93 9.52 57.77
CA PRO A 5 -43.48 8.97 56.48
C PRO A 5 -43.78 9.96 55.29
N ALA A 6 -43.91 9.42 54.07
CA ALA A 6 -44.63 9.93 52.88
C ALA A 6 -43.78 10.65 51.81
N LEU A 7 -43.47 9.96 50.70
CA LEU A 7 -44.29 9.81 49.48
C LEU A 7 -44.26 11.06 48.59
N HIS A 8 -43.66 10.93 47.40
CA HIS A 8 -44.22 11.46 46.17
C HIS A 8 -44.03 10.46 45.03
N ALA A 9 -45.16 10.04 44.49
CA ALA A 9 -45.31 9.25 43.28
C ALA A 9 -45.12 10.14 42.04
N GLY A 10 -44.74 9.54 40.91
CA GLY A 10 -44.73 10.20 39.61
C GLY A 10 -44.12 9.33 38.53
N ALA A 11 -44.97 8.54 37.87
CA ALA A 11 -44.62 7.51 36.91
C ALA A 11 -44.30 8.04 35.49
N SER A 12 -43.67 7.14 34.72
CA SER A 12 -43.95 6.87 33.30
C SER A 12 -43.24 7.74 32.24
N GLN A 13 -42.24 7.16 31.57
CA GLN A 13 -42.45 6.51 30.25
C GLN A 13 -41.13 6.08 29.56
N SER A 14 -41.06 4.79 29.24
CA SER A 14 -40.75 4.25 27.90
C SER A 14 -39.32 4.36 27.33
N ARG A 15 -38.55 3.27 27.39
CA ARG A 15 -38.29 2.32 26.28
C ARG A 15 -36.98 1.55 26.50
N GLU A 16 -37.10 0.23 26.62
CA GLU A 16 -36.06 -0.73 26.25
C GLU A 16 -36.00 -0.83 24.70
N PRO A 17 -34.91 -1.34 24.08
CA PRO A 17 -34.73 -2.80 24.04
C PRO A 17 -33.28 -3.30 24.13
N GLN A 18 -33.20 -4.56 24.57
CA GLN A 18 -32.09 -5.50 24.54
C GLN A 18 -31.47 -5.67 23.14
N ARG A 19 -30.17 -5.98 23.05
CA ARG A 19 -29.71 -7.16 22.31
C ARG A 19 -28.23 -7.49 22.53
N ASP A 20 -28.03 -8.78 22.77
CA ASP A 20 -26.78 -9.51 22.86
C ASP A 20 -25.86 -9.26 21.66
N GLY A 21 -24.58 -9.02 21.94
CA GLY A 21 -23.52 -8.95 20.96
C GLY A 21 -22.46 -10.02 21.25
N GLN A 22 -22.81 -11.28 21.04
CA GLN A 22 -21.82 -12.34 20.87
C GLN A 22 -21.44 -12.41 19.40
N ALA A 23 -20.17 -12.10 19.08
CA ALA A 23 -19.50 -12.45 17.83
C ALA A 23 -17.98 -12.32 18.07
N THR A 24 -17.32 -13.41 18.46
CA THR A 24 -16.44 -14.23 17.60
C THR A 24 -15.17 -13.51 17.12
N GLU A 25 -14.05 -13.75 17.80
CA GLU A 25 -12.76 -13.95 17.12
C GLU A 25 -12.75 -15.36 16.48
N PRO A 26 -11.73 -15.76 15.69
CA PRO A 26 -11.00 -15.09 14.61
C PRO A 26 -10.98 -15.98 13.34
N THR A 27 -11.11 -15.42 12.13
CA THR A 27 -10.84 -16.08 10.82
C THR A 27 -11.31 -15.08 9.76
N ASP A 28 -10.43 -14.58 8.90
CA ASP A 28 -10.14 -15.30 7.68
C ASP A 28 -8.69 -15.14 7.21
N GLN A 29 -8.05 -16.29 7.05
CA GLN A 29 -6.93 -16.49 6.16
C GLN A 29 -7.45 -16.42 4.71
N GLN A 30 -7.17 -15.33 4.02
CA GLN A 30 -7.21 -15.25 2.56
C GLN A 30 -5.93 -14.48 2.20
N GLY A 31 -4.85 -15.11 1.76
CA GLY A 31 -4.87 -15.91 0.54
C GLY A 31 -5.16 -15.02 -0.68
N GLU A 32 -4.70 -13.77 -0.69
CA GLU A 32 -4.93 -12.85 -1.80
C GLU A 32 -4.16 -13.33 -3.04
N THR A 33 -4.93 -14.00 -3.89
CA THR A 33 -4.56 -14.44 -5.22
C THR A 33 -4.41 -13.20 -6.10
N THR A 34 -3.15 -12.84 -6.39
CA THR A 34 -2.68 -12.09 -7.56
C THR A 34 -3.73 -11.26 -8.30
N VAL A 35 -4.08 -10.11 -7.73
CA VAL A 35 -4.49 -8.95 -8.51
C VAL A 35 -3.28 -8.03 -8.49
N SER A 36 -2.81 -7.57 -9.65
CA SER A 36 -1.64 -6.68 -9.74
C SER A 36 -2.04 -5.30 -9.23
N SER A 37 -2.09 -5.16 -7.91
CA SER A 37 -2.48 -3.96 -7.17
C SER A 37 -1.23 -3.16 -6.81
N LEU A 38 -1.33 -1.84 -6.95
CA LEU A 38 -0.30 -0.94 -6.42
C LEU A 38 -0.33 -1.03 -4.89
N THR A 39 0.78 -1.47 -4.29
CA THR A 39 0.84 -1.68 -2.84
C THR A 39 1.38 -0.42 -2.15
N HIS A 40 0.67 0.13 -1.18
CA HIS A 40 1.21 1.21 -0.35
C HIS A 40 2.12 0.63 0.73
N ILE A 41 3.31 1.20 0.87
CA ILE A 41 4.32 0.73 1.83
C ILE A 41 4.83 1.89 2.68
N THR A 42 5.35 1.55 3.86
CA THR A 42 5.84 2.52 4.85
C THR A 42 7.29 2.22 5.21
N ASP A 43 7.91 3.09 6.00
CA ASP A 43 9.25 2.86 6.59
C ASP A 43 9.33 1.51 7.32
N ALA A 44 8.23 1.08 7.98
CA ALA A 44 8.20 -0.17 8.74
C ALA A 44 8.10 -1.43 7.85
N THR A 45 7.43 -1.34 6.69
CA THR A 45 7.21 -2.50 5.81
C THR A 45 8.20 -2.58 4.66
N PHE A 46 8.90 -1.48 4.35
CA PHE A 46 9.77 -1.35 3.18
C PHE A 46 10.77 -2.49 3.01
N GLU A 47 11.56 -2.78 4.05
CA GLU A 47 12.60 -3.81 3.95
C GLU A 47 12.01 -5.19 3.64
N GLN A 48 10.89 -5.56 4.25
CA GLN A 48 10.24 -6.83 3.96
C GLN A 48 9.73 -6.89 2.51
N GLU A 49 9.16 -5.79 2.01
CA GLU A 49 8.55 -5.74 0.69
C GLU A 49 9.57 -5.89 -0.44
N ILE A 50 10.79 -5.37 -0.29
CA ILE A 50 11.81 -5.40 -1.36
C ILE A 50 12.64 -6.69 -1.42
N GLN A 51 12.55 -7.56 -0.42
CA GLN A 51 13.39 -8.76 -0.29
C GLN A 51 12.90 -9.97 -1.11
N GLY A 52 11.74 -9.86 -1.76
CA GLY A 52 11.15 -10.93 -2.57
C GLY A 52 11.91 -11.26 -3.86
N GLU A 53 11.57 -12.41 -4.46
CA GLU A 53 12.09 -12.86 -5.75
C GLU A 53 11.60 -11.98 -6.92
N THR A 54 10.34 -11.54 -6.84
CA THR A 54 9.76 -10.63 -7.82
C THR A 54 10.37 -9.23 -7.65
N PRO A 55 10.92 -8.62 -8.72
CA PRO A 55 11.38 -7.24 -8.67
C PRO A 55 10.27 -6.29 -8.19
N VAL A 56 10.64 -5.30 -7.38
CA VAL A 56 9.70 -4.31 -6.83
C VAL A 56 10.12 -2.91 -7.26
N LEU A 57 9.28 -2.23 -8.02
CA LEU A 57 9.46 -0.82 -8.33
C LEU A 57 8.78 0.01 -7.25
N VAL A 58 9.56 0.76 -6.47
CA VAL A 58 9.04 1.67 -5.44
C VAL A 58 8.94 3.08 -6.04
N ASP A 59 7.73 3.62 -6.11
CA ASP A 59 7.40 4.99 -6.48
C ASP A 59 7.38 5.88 -5.23
N PHE A 60 8.35 6.79 -5.13
CA PHE A 60 8.42 7.81 -4.10
C PHE A 60 7.65 9.05 -4.58
N TRP A 61 6.54 9.33 -3.92
CA TRP A 61 5.55 10.34 -4.35
C TRP A 61 5.04 11.17 -3.16
N ALA A 62 4.21 12.18 -3.46
CA ALA A 62 3.43 12.95 -2.48
C ALA A 62 2.19 13.58 -3.13
N GLU A 63 1.19 13.98 -2.34
CA GLU A 63 -0.08 14.55 -2.82
C GLU A 63 0.09 15.89 -3.55
N TRP A 64 1.06 16.70 -3.11
CA TRP A 64 1.39 17.98 -3.71
C TRP A 64 2.20 17.85 -5.02
N CYS A 65 2.64 16.64 -5.37
CA CYS A 65 3.45 16.39 -6.54
C CYS A 65 2.61 16.31 -7.82
N GLY A 66 2.49 17.44 -8.52
CA GLY A 66 1.82 17.53 -9.82
C GLY A 66 2.27 16.44 -10.82
N PRO A 67 3.58 16.27 -11.09
CA PRO A 67 4.07 15.25 -12.00
C PRO A 67 3.81 13.81 -11.55
N CYS A 68 3.76 13.52 -10.24
CA CYS A 68 3.48 12.18 -9.71
C CYS A 68 2.07 11.71 -10.10
N ARG A 69 1.09 12.63 -10.12
CA ARG A 69 -0.28 12.32 -10.57
C ARG A 69 -0.35 11.87 -12.03
N MET A 70 0.61 12.29 -12.87
CA MET A 70 0.71 11.83 -14.26
C MET A 70 1.42 10.46 -14.38
N VAL A 71 2.35 10.15 -13.48
CA VAL A 71 3.06 8.86 -13.44
C VAL A 71 2.15 7.75 -12.91
N ALA A 72 1.30 8.03 -11.92
CA ALA A 72 0.42 7.03 -11.30
C ALA A 72 -0.36 6.15 -12.28
N PRO A 73 -1.14 6.68 -13.26
CA PRO A 73 -1.87 5.84 -14.21
C PRO A 73 -0.95 5.06 -15.16
N VAL A 74 0.27 5.53 -15.41
CA VAL A 74 1.28 4.79 -16.18
C VAL A 74 1.76 3.57 -15.39
N LEU A 75 2.00 3.73 -14.09
CA LEU A 75 2.38 2.62 -13.21
C LEU A 75 1.27 1.58 -13.09
N GLU A 76 0.00 2.01 -12.96
CA GLU A 76 -1.14 1.08 -12.96
C GLU A 76 -1.20 0.22 -14.22
N GLN A 77 -1.01 0.84 -15.39
CA GLN A 77 -0.95 0.10 -16.66
C GLN A 77 0.22 -0.89 -16.70
N ILE A 78 1.40 -0.47 -16.25
CA ILE A 78 2.58 -1.35 -16.23
C ILE A 78 2.36 -2.52 -15.27
N ALA A 79 1.84 -2.28 -14.07
CA ALA A 79 1.50 -3.34 -13.12
C ALA A 79 0.52 -4.35 -13.75
N ALA A 80 -0.52 -3.88 -14.42
CA ALA A 80 -1.48 -4.75 -15.10
C ALA A 80 -0.84 -5.56 -16.25
N GLU A 81 0.05 -4.95 -17.04
CA GLU A 81 0.71 -5.61 -18.19
C GLU A 81 1.79 -6.61 -17.77
N GLN A 82 2.57 -6.31 -16.73
CA GLN A 82 3.65 -7.16 -16.25
C GLN A 82 3.15 -8.30 -15.35
N GLY A 83 2.02 -8.10 -14.64
CA GLY A 83 1.47 -9.09 -13.71
C GLY A 83 2.51 -9.55 -12.70
N ALA A 84 2.71 -10.86 -12.59
CA ALA A 84 3.65 -11.45 -11.62
C ALA A 84 5.14 -11.14 -11.88
N ALA A 85 5.50 -10.57 -13.03
CA ALA A 85 6.90 -10.26 -13.36
C ALA A 85 7.44 -8.99 -12.67
N LEU A 86 6.56 -8.11 -12.18
CA LEU A 86 6.92 -6.87 -11.52
C LEU A 86 5.84 -6.48 -10.51
N ARG A 87 6.25 -6.21 -9.26
CA ARG A 87 5.42 -5.53 -8.28
C ARG A 87 5.69 -4.04 -8.32
N ILE A 88 4.66 -3.23 -8.08
CA ILE A 88 4.82 -1.79 -7.91
C ILE A 88 4.30 -1.42 -6.52
N ALA A 89 5.17 -0.75 -5.77
CA ALA A 89 4.87 -0.24 -4.45
C ALA A 89 4.94 1.29 -4.44
N LYS A 90 4.14 1.93 -3.59
CA LYS A 90 4.05 3.38 -3.46
C LYS A 90 4.44 3.79 -2.05
N MET A 91 5.34 4.75 -1.94
CA MET A 91 5.76 5.34 -0.67
C MET A 91 5.54 6.84 -0.70
N ASN A 92 4.68 7.34 0.18
CA ASN A 92 4.49 8.77 0.37
C ASN A 92 5.68 9.32 1.18
N VAL A 93 6.41 10.30 0.64
CA VAL A 93 7.60 10.86 1.29
C VAL A 93 7.28 11.82 2.45
N ASP A 94 6.04 12.31 2.54
CA ASP A 94 5.61 13.15 3.67
C ASP A 94 5.33 12.30 4.92
N GLU A 95 4.86 11.07 4.72
CA GLU A 95 4.52 10.13 5.79
C GLU A 95 5.71 9.25 6.21
N ASN A 96 6.73 9.16 5.37
CA ASN A 96 7.89 8.28 5.56
C ASN A 96 9.17 9.10 5.39
N THR A 97 9.98 9.20 6.43
CA THR A 97 11.18 10.06 6.41
C THR A 97 12.45 9.24 6.32
N THR A 98 12.48 8.03 6.88
CA THR A 98 13.70 7.24 7.03
C THR A 98 14.13 6.65 5.69
N THR A 99 13.22 6.00 4.98
CA THR A 99 13.52 5.32 3.72
C THR A 99 13.88 6.32 2.62
N PRO A 100 13.11 7.41 2.39
CA PRO A 100 13.49 8.38 1.38
C PRO A 100 14.86 9.04 1.67
N GLN A 101 15.17 9.32 2.93
CA GLN A 101 16.50 9.82 3.32
C GLN A 101 17.61 8.79 3.05
N LYS A 102 17.40 7.52 3.44
CA LYS A 102 18.34 6.41 3.20
C LYS A 102 18.73 6.30 1.73
N PHE A 103 17.79 6.49 0.82
CA PHE A 103 18.03 6.43 -0.63
C PHE A 103 18.32 7.79 -1.27
N GLY A 104 18.49 8.86 -0.49
CA GLY A 104 18.79 10.19 -1.01
C GLY A 104 17.73 10.70 -1.98
N ILE A 105 16.45 10.55 -1.63
CA ILE A 105 15.33 11.11 -2.40
C ILE A 105 15.28 12.61 -2.16
N SER A 106 15.89 13.39 -3.05
CA SER A 106 15.92 14.85 -2.98
C SER A 106 14.86 15.53 -3.87
N GLY A 107 14.08 14.74 -4.60
CA GLY A 107 13.04 15.22 -5.50
C GLY A 107 12.12 14.10 -5.95
N ILE A 108 10.86 14.45 -6.21
CA ILE A 108 9.82 13.51 -6.62
C ILE A 108 9.18 13.95 -7.96
N PRO A 109 8.69 13.00 -8.77
CA PRO A 109 8.74 11.55 -8.55
C PRO A 109 10.17 11.00 -8.69
N THR A 110 10.53 10.07 -7.81
CA THR A 110 11.69 9.20 -8.01
C THR A 110 11.17 7.78 -7.88
N MET A 111 11.57 6.89 -8.78
CA MET A 111 11.26 5.47 -8.70
C MET A 111 12.56 4.67 -8.64
N ILE A 112 12.60 3.65 -7.78
CA ILE A 112 13.76 2.77 -7.64
C ILE A 112 13.28 1.32 -7.79
N LEU A 113 13.91 0.57 -8.69
CA LEU A 113 13.66 -0.85 -8.85
C LEU A 113 14.58 -1.63 -7.91
N PHE A 114 14.00 -2.52 -7.13
CA PHE A 114 14.71 -3.42 -6.23
C PHE A 114 14.60 -4.87 -6.69
N LYS A 115 15.68 -5.63 -6.50
CA LYS A 115 15.74 -7.09 -6.66
C LYS A 115 16.46 -7.69 -5.47
N ALA A 116 15.82 -8.62 -4.77
CA ALA A 116 16.38 -9.25 -3.56
C ALA A 116 16.99 -8.21 -2.59
N GLY A 117 16.22 -7.14 -2.32
CA GLY A 117 16.61 -6.06 -1.42
C GLY A 117 17.62 -5.05 -1.98
N GLN A 118 18.15 -5.25 -3.20
CA GLN A 118 19.18 -4.38 -3.78
C GLN A 118 18.60 -3.44 -4.84
N PRO A 119 18.95 -2.13 -4.83
CA PRO A 119 18.56 -1.20 -5.89
C PRO A 119 19.32 -1.53 -7.18
N VAL A 120 18.60 -1.75 -8.28
CA VAL A 120 19.17 -2.12 -9.59
C VAL A 120 18.92 -1.09 -10.69
N GLU A 121 17.95 -0.19 -10.50
CA GLU A 121 17.66 0.91 -11.43
C GLU A 121 17.05 2.08 -10.66
N ARG A 122 17.40 3.31 -11.05
CA ARG A 122 16.87 4.55 -10.48
C ARG A 122 16.39 5.48 -11.58
N LEU A 123 15.15 5.92 -11.44
CA LEU A 123 14.44 6.75 -12.41
C LEU A 123 14.02 8.03 -11.69
N VAL A 124 14.45 9.18 -12.19
CA VAL A 124 14.14 10.49 -11.58
C VAL A 124 13.30 11.30 -12.56
N GLY A 125 12.20 11.85 -12.06
CA GLY A 125 11.26 12.65 -12.82
C GLY A 125 10.20 11.84 -13.57
N PHE A 126 9.30 12.58 -14.22
CA PHE A 126 8.24 12.00 -15.03
C PHE A 126 8.82 11.36 -16.31
N MET A 127 8.34 10.15 -16.64
CA MET A 127 8.64 9.46 -17.89
C MET A 127 7.36 8.82 -18.48
N PRO A 128 7.15 8.91 -19.80
CA PRO A 128 6.10 8.14 -20.47
C PRO A 128 6.34 6.62 -20.39
N LYS A 129 5.27 5.83 -20.50
CA LYS A 129 5.31 4.35 -20.42
C LYS A 129 6.43 3.70 -21.24
N PRO A 130 6.64 4.02 -22.53
CA PRO A 130 7.66 3.35 -23.34
C PRO A 130 9.07 3.56 -22.80
N GLN A 131 9.35 4.75 -22.27
CA GLN A 131 10.65 5.07 -21.70
C GLN A 131 10.85 4.37 -20.36
N LEU A 132 9.82 4.34 -19.51
CA LEU A 132 9.86 3.61 -18.24
C LEU A 132 10.11 2.11 -18.49
N MET A 133 9.33 1.51 -19.38
CA MET A 133 9.49 0.09 -19.74
C MET A 133 10.86 -0.20 -20.35
N GLY A 134 11.40 0.67 -21.21
CA GLY A 134 12.74 0.50 -21.76
C GLY A 134 13.84 0.44 -20.70
N ARG A 135 13.65 1.10 -19.55
CA ARG A 135 14.56 1.07 -18.40
C ARG A 135 14.33 -0.14 -17.49
N LEU A 136 13.07 -0.57 -17.34
CA LEU A 136 12.74 -1.70 -16.48
C LEU A 136 13.04 -3.05 -17.14
N GLN A 137 12.77 -3.19 -18.44
CA GLN A 137 12.82 -4.47 -19.17
C GLN A 137 14.13 -5.26 -19.01
N PRO A 138 15.33 -4.63 -19.01
CA PRO A 138 16.60 -5.35 -18.81
C PRO A 138 16.69 -6.07 -17.45
N HIS A 139 15.90 -5.65 -16.47
CA HIS A 139 15.93 -6.17 -15.10
C HIS A 139 14.81 -7.15 -14.79
N LEU A 140 13.76 -7.18 -15.62
CA LEU A 140 12.63 -8.09 -15.47
C LEU A 140 13.00 -9.45 -16.07
N ALA A 141 12.60 -10.54 -15.41
CA ALA A 141 12.80 -11.87 -15.95
C ALA A 141 12.11 -11.98 -17.32
N ALA A 142 12.78 -12.58 -18.29
CA ALA A 142 12.09 -13.02 -19.51
C ALA A 142 10.95 -13.95 -19.08
N LYS A 143 9.74 -13.74 -19.60
CA LYS A 143 8.69 -14.76 -19.52
C LYS A 143 9.30 -16.04 -20.06
N THR A 144 9.64 -16.98 -19.18
CA THR A 144 9.93 -18.35 -19.58
C THR A 144 8.63 -18.89 -20.13
N VAL A 145 8.42 -18.70 -21.44
CA VAL A 145 7.53 -19.57 -22.20
C VAL A 145 8.12 -20.95 -22.05
N ALA A 146 7.57 -21.73 -21.11
CA ALA A 146 7.83 -23.14 -21.01
C ALA A 146 7.41 -23.75 -22.36
N SER A 147 8.39 -23.99 -23.23
CA SER A 147 8.23 -24.89 -24.36
C SER A 147 8.27 -26.31 -23.81
N SER A 148 7.12 -26.97 -23.80
CA SER A 148 6.99 -28.43 -23.82
C SER A 148 5.72 -28.77 -24.59
#